data_AF-A0A2T4ZIQ7-F1
#
_entry.id   AF-A0A2T4ZIQ7-F1
#
_cell.length_a   1.000
_cell.length_b   1.000
_cell.length_c   1.000
_cell.angle_alpha   90.00
_cell.angle_beta   90.00
_cell.angle_gamma   90.00
#
_symmetry.space_group_name_H-M   'P 1'
#
loop_
_entity.id
_entity.type
_entity.pdbx_description
1 polymer ?
#
loop_
_entity_poly.entity_id
_entity_poly.type
_entity_poly.pdbx_seq_one_letter_code
_entity_poly.pdbx_strand_id
1 'polypeptide(L)'
;MMLTFGKTPVPFTVSWTGEERFHVGPCAHVGGRLAICQAVAPGSGKPKFGAPHSQRQREAIAHDLCDLCGRSLRNRTKVSLSHAAPRMNAAKAGDILQVEPLLHRECAARCVEHCPSLRRDIADGSLRIRRVQRHQVQFAIMGPEYVSHYVPGYVPKPGDRIVGHAKVHLLRWQDCDLRWLEGG
;
A
#
# COMPACT_ATOMS: atom_id res chain seq x y z
N MET A 1 7.31 17.38 -0.64
CA MET A 1 8.75 17.06 -0.73
C MET A 1 8.93 15.62 -0.27
N MET A 2 9.67 14.78 -1.01
CA MET A 2 9.90 13.38 -0.63
C MET A 2 10.88 13.32 0.54
N LEU A 3 10.52 12.61 1.61
CA LEU A 3 11.39 12.46 2.78
C LEU A 3 12.49 11.43 2.50
N THR A 4 13.61 11.58 3.19
CA THR A 4 14.74 10.64 3.13
C THR A 4 15.16 10.25 4.54
N PHE A 5 15.74 9.06 4.67
CA PHE A 5 16.41 8.59 5.87
C PHE A 5 17.84 8.23 5.50
N GLY A 6 18.77 9.13 5.83
CA GLY A 6 20.10 9.14 5.19
C GLY A 6 19.97 9.37 3.69
N LYS A 7 20.51 8.44 2.89
CA LYS A 7 20.43 8.48 1.41
C LYS A 7 19.21 7.74 0.85
N THR A 8 18.43 7.06 1.70
CA THR A 8 17.32 6.22 1.27
C THR A 8 16.03 7.04 1.18
N PRO A 9 15.34 7.07 0.03
CA PRO A 9 14.00 7.62 -0.09
C PRO A 9 13.02 6.89 0.82
N VAL A 10 12.20 7.64 1.54
CA VAL A 10 11.19 7.08 2.43
C VAL A 10 9.84 7.04 1.69
N PRO A 11 9.20 5.87 1.54
CA PRO A 11 7.89 5.78 0.91
C PRO A 11 6.86 6.69 1.57
N PHE A 12 6.03 7.34 0.77
CA PHE A 12 4.95 8.20 1.24
C PHE A 12 4.05 7.46 2.23
N THR A 13 3.78 6.19 1.98
CA THR A 13 2.90 5.38 2.83
C THR A 13 3.55 4.81 4.06
N VAL A 14 4.87 4.95 4.27
CA VAL A 14 5.52 4.38 5.46
C VAL A 14 4.94 4.99 6.74
N SER A 15 4.87 4.23 7.83
CA SER A 15 4.61 4.76 9.17
C SER A 15 5.91 5.18 9.86
N TRP A 16 5.79 6.05 10.87
CA TRP A 16 6.92 6.51 11.67
C TRP A 16 6.75 6.09 13.14
N THR A 17 7.84 6.02 13.90
CA THR A 17 7.76 5.71 15.35
C THR A 17 7.00 6.76 16.15
N GLY A 18 6.89 8.01 15.67
CA GLY A 18 6.00 9.01 16.27
C GLY A 18 4.50 8.77 16.03
N GLU A 19 4.13 7.78 15.22
CA GLU A 19 2.77 7.52 14.73
C GLU A 19 2.16 6.24 15.32
N GLU A 20 2.59 5.79 16.50
CA GLU A 20 2.21 4.47 17.04
C GLU A 20 0.78 4.38 17.59
N ARG A 21 0.12 5.52 17.80
CA ARG A 21 -1.24 5.55 18.36
C ARG A 21 -2.27 5.26 17.27
N PHE A 22 -3.15 4.30 17.53
CA PHE A 22 -4.28 3.98 16.67
C PHE A 22 -5.62 4.24 17.38
N HIS A 23 -6.66 4.51 16.61
CA HIS A 23 -8.04 4.65 17.08
C HIS A 23 -9.01 4.29 15.96
N VAL A 24 -10.27 4.01 16.30
CA VAL A 24 -11.35 3.92 15.31
C VAL A 24 -11.96 5.30 15.12
N GLY A 25 -12.05 5.77 13.87
CA GLY A 25 -12.62 7.08 13.57
C GLY A 25 -13.01 7.23 12.10
N PRO A 26 -13.75 8.29 11.75
CA PRO A 26 -14.10 8.57 10.35
C PRO A 26 -12.84 8.83 9.52
N CYS A 27 -12.78 8.27 8.30
CA CYS A 27 -11.65 8.44 7.40
C CYS A 27 -12.08 9.02 6.05
N ALA A 28 -11.47 10.15 5.66
CA ALA A 28 -11.80 10.87 4.43
C ALA A 28 -11.57 10.03 3.16
N HIS A 29 -10.57 9.16 3.15
CA HIS A 29 -10.20 8.34 1.98
C HIS A 29 -11.16 7.15 1.74
N VAL A 30 -12.17 6.96 2.60
CA VAL A 30 -13.19 5.92 2.48
C VAL A 30 -14.61 6.50 2.57
N GLY A 31 -14.77 7.76 2.17
CA GLY A 31 -16.07 8.44 2.17
C GLY A 31 -16.63 8.70 3.57
N GLY A 32 -15.78 8.97 4.55
CA GLY A 32 -16.18 9.29 5.93
C GLY A 32 -16.58 8.09 6.79
N ARG A 33 -16.53 6.86 6.25
CA ARG A 33 -16.76 5.63 7.01
C ARG A 33 -15.76 5.47 8.15
N LEU A 34 -16.19 4.74 9.19
CA LEU A 34 -15.31 4.35 10.28
C LEU A 34 -14.17 3.45 9.76
N ALA A 35 -12.96 3.75 10.20
CA ALA A 35 -11.75 3.03 9.83
C ALA A 35 -10.77 2.97 11.00
N ILE A 36 -9.80 2.06 10.90
CA ILE A 36 -8.61 2.07 11.75
C ILE A 36 -7.75 3.26 11.32
N CYS A 37 -7.64 4.26 12.18
CA CYS A 37 -6.87 5.47 12.00
C CYS A 37 -5.63 5.44 12.90
N GLN A 38 -4.58 6.07 12.43
CA GLN A 38 -3.27 6.16 13.06
C GLN A 38 -2.92 7.64 13.29
N ALA A 39 -2.18 7.97 14.34
CA ALA A 39 -1.69 9.34 14.55
C ALA A 39 -0.82 9.78 13.36
N VAL A 40 -0.98 11.02 12.89
CA VAL A 40 -0.27 11.53 11.71
C VAL A 40 0.83 12.48 12.15
N ALA A 41 2.08 12.06 11.95
CA ALA A 41 3.28 12.81 12.29
C ALA A 41 4.47 12.35 11.41
N PRO A 42 4.38 12.46 10.06
CA PRO A 42 5.44 12.02 9.18
C PRO A 42 6.74 12.78 9.48
N GLY A 43 7.86 12.06 9.50
CA GLY A 43 9.17 12.61 9.90
C GLY A 43 9.46 12.55 11.39
N SER A 44 8.47 12.23 12.23
CA SER A 44 8.67 12.14 13.68
C SER A 44 9.28 10.79 14.08
N GLY A 45 10.54 10.81 14.51
CA GLY A 45 11.29 9.61 14.89
C GLY A 45 11.87 8.87 13.68
N LYS A 46 11.77 7.54 13.65
CA LYS A 46 12.33 6.68 12.59
C LYS A 46 11.24 6.15 11.66
N PRO A 47 11.48 6.08 10.33
CA PRO A 47 10.55 5.41 9.42
C PRO A 47 10.57 3.90 9.67
N LYS A 48 9.38 3.30 9.69
CA LYS A 48 9.19 1.86 9.84
C LYS A 48 9.02 1.21 8.46
N PHE A 49 10.14 1.00 7.76
CA PHE A 49 10.11 0.35 6.44
C PHE A 49 9.36 -1.00 6.50
N GLY A 50 8.47 -1.23 5.55
CA GLY A 50 7.58 -2.40 5.52
C GLY A 50 6.30 -2.28 6.37
N ALA A 51 6.15 -1.22 7.17
CA ALA A 51 4.94 -0.96 7.95
C ALA A 51 4.18 0.26 7.38
N PRO A 52 3.13 0.06 6.55
CA PRO A 52 2.38 1.16 5.99
C PRO A 52 1.54 1.89 7.05
N HIS A 53 1.51 3.22 6.98
CA HIS A 53 0.61 4.07 7.74
C HIS A 53 -0.83 3.91 7.24
N SER A 54 -1.75 3.63 8.17
CA SER A 54 -3.12 3.21 7.86
C SER A 54 -3.85 4.16 6.92
N GLN A 55 -3.87 5.46 7.22
CA GLN A 55 -4.54 6.43 6.33
C GLN A 55 -3.80 6.64 5.02
N ARG A 56 -2.46 6.66 5.01
CA ARG A 56 -1.67 7.01 3.81
C ARG A 56 -1.71 5.87 2.80
N GLN A 57 -1.79 4.63 3.27
CA GLN A 57 -2.03 3.46 2.41
C GLN A 57 -3.38 3.54 1.71
N ARG A 58 -4.44 3.84 2.48
CA ARG A 58 -5.79 4.03 1.90
C ARG A 58 -5.82 5.22 0.97
N GLU A 59 -5.19 6.32 1.34
CA GLU A 59 -5.07 7.53 0.51
C GLU A 59 -4.40 7.23 -0.81
N ALA A 60 -3.23 6.57 -0.79
CA ALA A 60 -2.48 6.28 -2.00
C ALA A 60 -3.27 5.40 -2.98
N ILE A 61 -3.97 4.39 -2.47
CA ILE A 61 -4.79 3.51 -3.32
C ILE A 61 -6.07 4.21 -3.78
N ALA A 62 -6.79 4.88 -2.89
CA ALA A 62 -8.06 5.54 -3.20
C ALA A 62 -7.90 6.68 -4.21
N HIS A 63 -6.78 7.40 -4.15
CA HIS A 63 -6.51 8.60 -4.95
C HIS A 63 -5.47 8.38 -6.05
N ASP A 64 -5.10 7.13 -6.32
CA ASP A 64 -4.14 6.75 -7.38
C ASP A 64 -2.81 7.53 -7.24
N LEU A 65 -2.23 7.53 -6.04
CA LEU A 65 -0.95 8.16 -5.71
C LEU A 65 0.17 7.13 -5.69
N CYS A 66 1.36 7.57 -6.08
CA CYS A 66 2.58 6.77 -6.06
C CYS A 66 3.02 6.47 -4.62
N ASP A 67 3.23 5.18 -4.33
CA ASP A 67 3.63 4.70 -3.00
C ASP A 67 4.93 5.33 -2.47
N LEU A 68 5.85 5.66 -3.38
CA LEU A 68 7.12 6.29 -3.01
C LEU A 68 6.99 7.80 -2.82
N CYS A 69 6.57 8.52 -3.86
CA CYS A 69 6.65 9.99 -3.87
C CYS A 69 5.37 10.71 -3.47
N GLY A 70 4.25 9.99 -3.30
CA GLY A 70 2.94 10.56 -2.95
C GLY A 70 2.27 11.39 -4.05
N ARG A 71 2.86 11.47 -5.25
CA ARG A 71 2.29 12.21 -6.39
C ARG A 71 1.36 11.32 -7.21
N SER A 72 0.38 11.93 -7.88
CA SER A 72 -0.59 11.21 -8.71
C SER A 72 0.07 10.36 -9.79
N LEU A 73 -0.50 9.17 -10.01
CA LEU A 73 -0.17 8.23 -11.09
C LEU A 73 -0.94 8.53 -12.39
N ARG A 74 -1.86 9.51 -12.38
CA ARG A 74 -2.64 9.89 -13.56
C ARG A 74 -1.73 10.21 -14.74
N ASN A 75 -2.05 9.67 -15.92
CA ASN A 75 -1.32 9.84 -17.17
C ASN A 75 0.15 9.37 -17.13
N ARG A 76 0.51 8.47 -16.22
CA ARG A 76 1.85 7.89 -16.12
C ARG A 76 1.80 6.37 -16.10
N THR A 77 2.92 5.73 -16.41
CA THR A 77 3.06 4.27 -16.29
C THR A 77 2.95 3.86 -14.83
N LYS A 78 1.99 2.98 -14.54
CA LYS A 78 1.74 2.41 -13.22
C LYS A 78 2.45 1.08 -13.09
N VAL A 79 3.20 0.93 -12.00
CA VAL A 79 3.94 -0.28 -11.67
C VAL A 79 3.43 -0.86 -10.37
N SER A 80 3.15 -2.17 -10.39
CA SER A 80 2.97 -2.97 -9.18
C SER A 80 4.25 -3.75 -8.94
N LEU A 81 4.72 -3.71 -7.68
CA LEU A 81 5.75 -4.59 -7.13
C LEU A 81 5.07 -5.38 -6.02
N SER A 82 4.62 -6.60 -6.29
CA SER A 82 3.85 -7.38 -5.31
C SER A 82 4.00 -8.88 -5.51
N HIS A 83 3.89 -9.61 -4.39
CA HIS A 83 3.78 -11.06 -4.36
C HIS A 83 2.37 -11.55 -4.72
N ALA A 84 1.40 -10.65 -4.92
CA ALA A 84 0.02 -11.02 -5.21
C ALA A 84 -0.04 -11.91 -6.46
N ALA A 85 -0.75 -13.02 -6.32
CA ALA A 85 -0.99 -14.02 -7.35
C ALA A 85 -2.49 -14.30 -7.45
N PRO A 86 -2.97 -14.83 -8.59
CA PRO A 86 -4.37 -15.20 -8.77
C PRO A 86 -4.83 -16.12 -7.64
N ARG A 87 -5.93 -15.77 -6.96
CA ARG A 87 -6.52 -16.61 -5.91
C ARG A 87 -7.82 -17.25 -6.40
N MET A 88 -7.92 -18.56 -6.24
CA MET A 88 -9.14 -19.30 -6.60
C MET A 88 -10.30 -19.04 -5.63
N ASN A 89 -10.01 -18.65 -4.39
CA ASN A 89 -10.98 -18.29 -3.36
C ASN A 89 -11.27 -16.78 -3.26
N ALA A 90 -10.91 -16.00 -4.28
CA ALA A 90 -11.29 -14.60 -4.35
C ALA A 90 -12.76 -14.45 -4.79
N ALA A 91 -13.33 -13.24 -4.62
CA ALA A 91 -14.71 -12.94 -4.99
C ALA A 91 -15.00 -13.29 -6.46
N LYS A 92 -14.00 -13.19 -7.34
CA LYS A 92 -13.96 -13.88 -8.63
C LYS A 92 -12.70 -14.73 -8.71
N ALA A 93 -12.84 -15.97 -9.16
CA ALA A 93 -11.71 -16.87 -9.33
C ALA A 93 -10.66 -16.23 -10.25
N GLY A 94 -9.43 -16.17 -9.77
CA GLY A 94 -8.30 -15.60 -10.51
C GLY A 94 -8.04 -14.11 -10.25
N ASP A 95 -8.83 -13.45 -9.41
CA ASP A 95 -8.57 -12.05 -9.02
C ASP A 95 -7.20 -11.91 -8.35
N ILE A 96 -6.49 -10.84 -8.71
CA ILE A 96 -5.25 -10.41 -8.04
C ILE A 96 -5.55 -9.16 -7.23
N LEU A 97 -5.51 -9.32 -5.90
CA LEU A 97 -5.68 -8.26 -4.93
C LEU A 97 -4.37 -8.07 -4.16
N GLN A 98 -3.82 -6.86 -4.22
CA GLN A 98 -2.62 -6.47 -3.49
C GLN A 98 -2.92 -5.35 -2.50
N VAL A 99 -2.18 -5.33 -1.38
CA VAL A 99 -2.28 -4.24 -0.40
C VAL A 99 -1.24 -3.16 -0.68
N GLU A 100 -0.22 -3.47 -1.48
CA GLU A 100 0.80 -2.53 -1.93
C GLU A 100 0.19 -1.52 -2.94
N PRO A 101 0.31 -0.21 -2.69
CA PRO A 101 -0.08 0.79 -3.68
C PRO A 101 0.81 0.75 -4.92
N LEU A 102 0.36 1.40 -5.99
CA LEU A 102 1.10 1.46 -7.26
C LEU A 102 2.19 2.52 -7.22
N LEU A 103 3.17 2.39 -8.11
CA LEU A 103 4.32 3.26 -8.25
C LEU A 103 4.39 3.85 -9.66
N HIS A 104 5.04 5.01 -9.82
CA HIS A 104 5.59 5.39 -11.12
C HIS A 104 6.73 4.44 -11.49
N ARG A 105 7.00 4.22 -12.78
CA ARG A 105 8.10 3.36 -13.24
C ARG A 105 9.45 3.74 -12.61
N GLU A 106 9.83 5.01 -12.65
CA GLU A 106 11.09 5.47 -12.07
C GLU A 106 11.11 5.40 -10.53
N CYS A 107 9.94 5.50 -9.89
CA CYS A 107 9.84 5.33 -8.43
C CYS A 107 10.00 3.85 -8.06
N ALA A 108 9.42 2.95 -8.84
CA ALA A 108 9.61 1.51 -8.65
C ALA A 108 11.08 1.10 -8.86
N ALA A 109 11.77 1.66 -9.87
CA ALA A 109 13.21 1.44 -10.05
C ALA A 109 14.02 1.86 -8.80
N ARG A 110 13.76 3.07 -8.26
CA ARG A 110 14.37 3.55 -7.02
C ARG A 110 14.05 2.67 -5.81
N CYS A 111 12.83 2.15 -5.70
CA CYS A 111 12.47 1.20 -4.64
C CYS A 111 13.33 -0.06 -4.71
N VAL A 112 13.53 -0.62 -5.92
CA VAL A 112 14.37 -1.81 -6.11
C VAL A 112 15.84 -1.49 -5.82
N GLU A 113 16.35 -0.35 -6.27
CA GLU A 113 17.73 0.10 -5.99
C GLU A 113 18.02 0.10 -4.47
N HIS A 114 17.10 0.66 -3.67
CA HIS A 114 17.34 0.87 -2.25
C HIS A 114 16.86 -0.25 -1.33
N CYS A 115 15.89 -1.09 -1.73
CA CYS A 115 15.29 -2.08 -0.84
C CYS A 115 15.93 -3.47 -1.01
N PRO A 116 16.67 -3.97 0.00
CA PRO A 116 17.28 -5.30 -0.08
C PRO A 116 16.26 -6.44 -0.20
N SER A 117 15.09 -6.31 0.43
CA SER A 117 14.02 -7.32 0.35
C SER A 117 13.47 -7.41 -1.07
N LEU A 118 13.12 -6.28 -1.70
CA LEU A 118 12.62 -6.28 -3.08
C LEU A 118 13.63 -6.92 -4.05
N ARG A 119 14.93 -6.60 -3.92
CA ARG A 119 15.96 -7.23 -4.78
C ARG A 119 16.03 -8.73 -4.61
N ARG A 120 16.00 -9.20 -3.36
CA ARG A 120 16.00 -10.63 -3.03
C ARG A 120 14.76 -11.32 -3.62
N ASP A 121 13.59 -10.74 -3.40
CA ASP A 121 12.32 -11.32 -3.85
C ASP A 121 12.19 -11.36 -5.38
N ILE A 122 12.77 -10.37 -6.08
CA ILE A 122 12.86 -10.39 -7.55
C ILE A 122 13.83 -11.49 -8.01
N ALA A 123 15.01 -11.60 -7.38
CA ALA A 123 16.00 -12.62 -7.73
C ALA A 123 15.46 -14.04 -7.49
N ASP A 124 14.68 -14.23 -6.43
CA ASP A 124 14.04 -15.52 -6.09
C ASP A 124 12.77 -15.79 -6.93
N GLY A 125 12.36 -14.85 -7.79
CA GLY A 125 11.15 -14.95 -8.62
C GLY A 125 9.83 -14.92 -7.84
N SER A 126 9.88 -14.56 -6.55
CA SER A 126 8.73 -14.53 -5.63
C SER A 126 7.93 -13.22 -5.75
N LEU A 127 8.53 -12.17 -6.31
CA LEU A 127 7.89 -10.89 -6.59
C LEU A 127 7.65 -10.69 -8.10
N ARG A 128 6.48 -10.16 -8.44
CA ARG A 128 6.11 -9.84 -9.83
C ARG A 128 6.19 -8.34 -10.06
N ILE A 129 6.89 -7.95 -11.13
CA ILE A 129 6.91 -6.59 -11.65
C ILE A 129 5.83 -6.50 -12.72
N ARG A 130 4.86 -5.59 -12.54
CA ARG A 130 3.72 -5.48 -13.46
C ARG A 130 3.51 -4.08 -13.95
N ARG A 131 3.39 -3.92 -15.26
CA ARG A 131 2.83 -2.72 -15.88
C ARG A 131 1.31 -2.80 -15.81
N VAL A 132 0.69 -1.95 -14.99
CA VAL A 132 -0.76 -1.97 -14.77
C VAL A 132 -1.47 -1.00 -15.72
N GLN A 133 -2.36 -1.50 -16.58
CA GLN A 133 -3.17 -0.66 -17.48
C GLN A 133 -4.56 -0.36 -16.91
N ARG A 134 -5.14 -1.26 -16.10
CA ARG A 134 -6.44 -1.05 -15.47
C ARG A 134 -6.50 -1.72 -14.10
N HIS A 135 -7.02 -0.99 -13.12
CA HIS A 135 -7.25 -1.48 -11.76
C HIS A 135 -8.53 -0.90 -11.17
N GLN A 136 -8.97 -1.47 -10.06
CA GLN A 136 -10.04 -0.97 -9.19
C GLN A 136 -9.54 -0.90 -7.75
N VAL A 137 -10.27 -0.16 -6.92
CA VAL A 137 -10.01 -0.04 -5.49
C VAL A 137 -11.04 -0.88 -4.74
N GLN A 138 -10.57 -1.66 -3.75
CA GLN A 138 -11.43 -2.32 -2.79
C GLN A 138 -11.02 -1.94 -1.37
N PHE A 139 -11.99 -1.79 -0.47
CA PHE A 139 -11.73 -1.53 0.95
C PHE A 139 -12.12 -2.76 1.75
N ALA A 140 -11.21 -3.24 2.57
CA ALA A 140 -11.45 -4.42 3.38
C ALA A 140 -12.09 -4.02 4.73
N ILE A 141 -13.25 -4.61 5.03
CA ILE A 141 -13.91 -4.51 6.32
C ILE A 141 -13.30 -5.53 7.26
N MET A 142 -12.90 -5.09 8.45
CA MET A 142 -12.17 -5.90 9.42
C MET A 142 -13.12 -6.47 10.47
N GLY A 143 -12.88 -7.71 10.87
CA GLY A 143 -13.53 -8.32 12.02
C GLY A 143 -13.02 -7.72 13.34
N PRO A 144 -13.78 -7.88 14.44
CA PRO A 144 -13.44 -7.33 15.75
C PRO A 144 -12.03 -7.65 16.23
N GLU A 145 -11.56 -8.90 16.05
CA GLU A 145 -10.23 -9.36 16.48
C GLU A 145 -9.11 -8.55 15.82
N TYR A 146 -9.24 -8.30 14.52
CA TYR A 146 -8.27 -7.49 13.77
C TYR A 146 -8.32 -6.02 14.23
N VAL A 147 -9.51 -5.47 14.48
CA VAL A 147 -9.64 -4.09 14.99
C VAL A 147 -8.98 -3.97 16.36
N SER A 148 -9.24 -4.91 17.27
CA SER A 148 -8.68 -4.93 18.64
C SER A 148 -7.16 -5.10 18.67
N HIS A 149 -6.57 -5.78 17.67
CA HIS A 149 -5.11 -5.87 17.54
C HIS A 149 -4.46 -4.49 17.35
N TYR A 150 -5.07 -3.62 16.54
CA TYR A 150 -4.54 -2.27 16.31
C TYR A 150 -5.03 -1.26 17.34
N VAL A 151 -6.27 -1.40 17.83
CA VAL A 151 -6.91 -0.48 18.76
C VAL A 151 -7.28 -1.24 20.03
N PRO A 152 -6.31 -1.49 20.95
CA PRO A 152 -6.59 -2.17 22.20
C PRO A 152 -7.70 -1.46 22.99
N GLY A 153 -8.64 -2.25 23.52
CA GLY A 153 -9.80 -1.72 24.25
C GLY A 153 -10.96 -1.26 23.37
N TYR A 154 -10.91 -1.44 22.05
CA TYR A 154 -12.08 -1.26 21.20
C TYR A 154 -13.22 -2.19 21.63
N VAL A 155 -14.41 -1.64 21.87
CA VAL A 155 -15.62 -2.39 22.18
C VAL A 155 -16.50 -2.41 20.92
N PRO A 156 -16.60 -3.55 20.20
CA PRO A 156 -17.40 -3.65 18.99
C PRO A 156 -18.88 -3.42 19.27
N LYS A 157 -19.54 -2.65 18.40
CA LYS A 157 -20.98 -2.46 18.41
C LYS A 157 -21.63 -3.30 17.32
N PRO A 158 -22.87 -3.79 17.54
CA PRO A 158 -23.63 -4.46 16.49
C PRO A 158 -23.71 -3.59 15.24
N GLY A 159 -23.34 -4.17 14.09
CA GLY A 159 -23.39 -3.48 12.79
C GLY A 159 -22.16 -2.64 12.43
N ASP A 160 -21.14 -2.56 13.28
CA ASP A 160 -19.89 -1.88 12.95
C ASP A 160 -19.26 -2.45 11.67
N ARG A 161 -18.91 -1.56 10.74
CA ARG A 161 -18.17 -1.88 9.52
C ARG A 161 -16.90 -1.06 9.46
N ILE A 162 -15.87 -1.52 10.17
CA ILE A 162 -14.61 -0.80 10.31
C ILE A 162 -13.69 -1.13 9.13
N VAL A 163 -13.28 -0.11 8.38
CA VAL A 163 -12.33 -0.28 7.28
C VAL A 163 -10.91 -0.42 7.83
N GLY A 164 -10.19 -1.47 7.42
CA GLY A 164 -8.78 -1.68 7.76
C GLY A 164 -7.85 -1.07 6.73
N HIS A 165 -7.71 -1.73 5.57
CA HIS A 165 -6.81 -1.31 4.50
C HIS A 165 -7.54 -1.29 3.15
N ALA A 166 -6.96 -0.56 2.20
CA ALA A 166 -7.37 -0.59 0.80
C ALA A 166 -6.61 -1.69 0.05
N LYS A 167 -7.13 -2.12 -1.09
CA LYS A 167 -6.51 -3.08 -2.00
C LYS A 167 -6.59 -2.55 -3.42
N VAL A 168 -5.51 -2.74 -4.18
CA VAL A 168 -5.53 -2.59 -5.63
C VAL A 168 -5.98 -3.92 -6.22
N HIS A 169 -7.10 -3.90 -6.93
CA HIS A 169 -7.60 -5.02 -7.72
C HIS A 169 -7.12 -4.87 -9.15
N LEU A 170 -6.20 -5.74 -9.59
CA LEU A 170 -5.68 -5.68 -10.96
C LEU A 170 -6.71 -6.26 -11.94
N LEU A 171 -7.07 -5.47 -12.95
CA LEU A 171 -8.04 -5.86 -13.99
C LEU A 171 -7.37 -6.10 -15.35
N ARG A 172 -6.30 -5.34 -15.65
CA ARG A 172 -5.48 -5.51 -16.84
C ARG A 172 -4.05 -5.09 -16.53
N TRP A 173 -3.11 -6.00 -16.75
CA TRP A 173 -1.69 -5.77 -16.55
C TRP A 173 -0.87 -6.54 -17.60
N GLN A 174 0.41 -6.22 -17.67
CA GLN A 174 1.44 -6.99 -18.35
C GLN A 174 2.56 -7.27 -17.35
N ASP A 175 2.97 -8.52 -17.22
CA ASP A 175 4.15 -8.87 -16.43
C ASP A 175 5.41 -8.39 -17.16
N CYS A 176 6.36 -7.84 -16.41
CA CYS A 176 7.61 -7.30 -16.91
C CYS A 176 8.78 -7.85 -16.09
N ASP A 177 10.00 -7.64 -16.57
CA ASP A 177 11.21 -8.00 -15.86
C ASP A 177 11.91 -6.77 -15.27
N LEU A 178 13.01 -7.02 -14.56
CA LEU A 178 13.81 -5.95 -13.95
C LEU A 178 14.44 -5.03 -15.00
N ARG A 179 14.87 -5.59 -16.15
CA ARG A 179 15.47 -4.80 -17.25
C ARG A 179 14.50 -3.76 -17.79
N TRP A 180 13.23 -4.14 -17.98
CA TRP A 180 12.18 -3.21 -18.34
C TRP A 180 12.02 -2.10 -17.29
N LEU A 181 12.15 -2.40 -16.00
CA LEU A 181 12.01 -1.38 -14.97
C LEU A 181 13.15 -0.34 -15.01
N GLU A 182 14.37 -0.80 -15.27
CA GLU A 182 15.61 0.00 -15.20
C GLU A 182 15.89 0.87 -16.42
N GLY A 183 15.23 0.62 -17.56
CA GLY A 183 15.37 1.50 -18.73
C GLY A 183 15.45 0.76 -20.06
N GLY A 184 15.85 -0.52 -20.04
CA GLY A 184 16.28 -1.25 -21.24
C GLY A 184 17.73 -0.95 -21.57
#